data_AF-A0AAW1BM09-F1
#
_entry.id   AF-A0AAW1BM09-F1
#
_cell.length_a   1.000
_cell.length_b   1.000
_cell.length_c   1.000
_cell.angle_alpha   90.00
_cell.angle_beta   90.00
_cell.angle_gamma   90.00
#
_symmetry.space_group_name_H-M   'P 1'
#
loop_
_entity.id
_entity.type
_entity.pdbx_description
1 polymer ?
#
loop_
_entity_poly.entity_id
_entity_poly.type
_entity_poly.pdbx_seq_one_letter_code
_entity_poly.pdbx_strand_id
1 'polypeptide(L)'
;MLPVDTTLTLPIVIIGNGPSGICLSYMLSGYRPYLSPDAEHPNLILYNKLKEAIHLSIVDQELEYLAEGLEGRSSNPVAVLFDTLLHPEADFGFKYPPILQWKFEPHQCIPHIVLGKGPPGGAWHSMEGSILTISFGNWMELPGYAFKDWAATKRRNIKCDRVLPEEVANYYKHYVKIMGLQKNFRENTYITSVSKFYRDQDCESESPLQIEEQAIPIDIKMHV
;
A
#
# COMPACT_ATOMS: atom_id res chain seq x y z
N MET A 1 -40.77 -6.04 4.35
CA MET A 1 -39.94 -4.84 4.13
C MET A 1 -38.54 -5.35 3.83
N LEU A 2 -38.12 -5.32 2.56
CA LEU A 2 -36.73 -5.61 2.21
C LEU A 2 -35.86 -4.48 2.79
N PRO A 3 -34.67 -4.75 3.33
CA PRO A 3 -33.80 -3.70 3.81
C PRO A 3 -33.50 -2.75 2.65
N VAL A 4 -33.68 -1.45 2.89
CA VAL A 4 -33.25 -0.41 1.96
C VAL A 4 -31.73 -0.51 1.91
N ASP A 5 -31.20 -1.01 0.78
CA ASP A 5 -29.76 -1.02 0.52
C ASP A 5 -29.28 0.43 0.64
N THR A 6 -28.57 0.71 1.73
CA THR A 6 -28.04 2.05 1.97
C THR A 6 -26.86 2.22 1.03
N THR A 7 -27.02 3.04 -0.01
CA THR A 7 -25.95 3.33 -0.96
C THR A 7 -24.78 3.98 -0.21
N LEU A 8 -23.67 3.26 -0.10
CA LEU A 8 -22.45 3.77 0.51
C LEU A 8 -21.62 4.49 -0.56
N THR A 9 -21.52 5.82 -0.46
CA THR A 9 -20.66 6.62 -1.33
C THR A 9 -19.34 6.92 -0.61
N LEU A 10 -18.24 6.47 -1.20
CA LEU A 10 -16.88 6.75 -0.73
C LEU A 10 -16.03 7.24 -1.90
N PRO A 11 -15.04 8.12 -1.67
CA PRO A 11 -14.19 8.63 -2.75
C PRO A 11 -13.28 7.53 -3.32
N ILE A 12 -12.93 6.51 -2.53
CA ILE A 12 -12.05 5.42 -2.98
C ILE A 12 -12.61 4.06 -2.56
N VAL A 13 -12.65 3.15 -3.53
CA VAL A 13 -12.91 1.72 -3.31
C VAL A 13 -11.72 0.91 -3.84
N ILE A 14 -11.16 0.07 -2.99
CA ILE A 14 -10.03 -0.80 -3.30
C ILE A 14 -10.57 -2.22 -3.48
N ILE A 15 -10.41 -2.78 -4.69
CA ILE A 15 -10.80 -4.16 -5.00
C ILE A 15 -9.58 -5.05 -4.89
N GLY A 16 -9.55 -5.89 -3.85
CA GLY A 16 -8.44 -6.75 -3.50
C GLY A 16 -7.79 -6.34 -2.17
N ASN A 17 -7.82 -7.24 -1.19
CA ASN A 17 -7.24 -7.04 0.13
C ASN A 17 -5.88 -7.75 0.32
N GLY A 18 -5.12 -7.86 -0.78
CA GLY A 18 -3.74 -8.32 -0.78
C GLY A 18 -2.76 -7.24 -0.30
N PRO A 19 -1.44 -7.47 -0.41
CA PRO A 19 -0.41 -6.55 0.09
C PRO A 19 -0.52 -5.14 -0.48
N SER A 20 -0.78 -5.01 -1.78
CA SER A 20 -0.97 -3.71 -2.45
C SER A 20 -2.18 -2.94 -1.91
N GLY A 21 -3.33 -3.61 -1.75
CA GLY A 21 -4.54 -3.00 -1.19
C GLY A 21 -4.37 -2.60 0.28
N ILE A 22 -3.62 -3.37 1.06
CA ILE A 22 -3.27 -3.02 2.44
C ILE A 22 -2.34 -1.82 2.49
N CYS A 23 -1.27 -1.81 1.67
CA CYS A 23 -0.33 -0.71 1.57
C CYS A 23 -1.03 0.61 1.18
N LEU A 24 -1.91 0.55 0.17
CA LEU A 24 -2.71 1.70 -0.23
C LEU A 24 -3.64 2.16 0.89
N SER A 25 -4.34 1.24 1.57
CA SER A 25 -5.21 1.57 2.71
C SER A 25 -4.45 2.23 3.86
N TYR A 26 -3.20 1.81 4.12
CA TYR A 26 -2.34 2.44 5.12
C TYR A 26 -2.03 3.89 4.77
N MET A 27 -1.63 4.17 3.51
CA MET A 27 -1.38 5.53 3.05
C MET A 27 -2.63 6.41 3.06
N LEU A 28 -3.76 5.90 2.56
CA LEU A 28 -5.05 6.60 2.58
C LEU A 28 -5.59 6.81 3.99
N SER A 29 -5.13 6.03 4.97
CA SER A 29 -5.42 6.25 6.38
C SER A 29 -4.53 7.32 7.01
N GLY A 30 -3.80 8.10 6.22
CA GLY A 30 -3.03 9.27 6.66
C GLY A 30 -1.56 8.99 6.95
N TYR A 31 -1.03 7.78 6.71
CA TYR A 31 0.38 7.52 6.92
C TYR A 31 1.22 7.90 5.70
N ARG A 32 2.25 8.72 5.91
CA ARG A 32 3.09 9.32 4.86
C ARG A 32 4.57 8.98 5.08
N PRO A 33 5.32 8.58 4.03
CA PRO A 33 6.74 8.28 4.14
C PRO A 33 7.57 9.57 4.10
N TYR A 34 8.49 9.73 5.05
CA TYR A 34 9.46 10.82 5.08
C TYR A 34 10.87 10.24 5.17
N LEU A 35 11.87 10.99 4.72
CA LEU A 35 13.26 10.68 5.05
C LEU A 35 13.42 10.70 6.58
N SER A 36 14.05 9.66 7.14
CA SER A 36 14.38 9.61 8.56
C SER A 36 15.48 10.63 8.87
N PRO A 37 15.44 11.38 9.99
CA PRO A 37 16.46 12.39 10.31
C PRO A 37 17.85 11.76 10.50
N ASP A 38 17.87 10.53 11.00
CA ASP A 38 19.08 9.74 11.25
C ASP A 38 19.43 8.81 10.08
N ALA A 39 18.79 8.98 8.92
CA ALA A 39 19.04 8.15 7.74
C ALA A 39 20.45 8.38 7.21
N GLU A 40 21.15 7.27 6.95
CA GLU A 40 22.33 7.21 6.09
C GLU A 40 21.99 6.34 4.87
N HIS A 41 22.46 6.73 3.69
CA HIS A 41 22.15 5.99 2.47
C HIS A 41 23.41 5.76 1.63
N PRO A 42 23.67 4.52 1.16
CA PRO A 42 24.89 4.19 0.42
C PRO A 42 24.99 4.90 -0.94
N ASN A 43 23.86 5.14 -1.61
CA ASN A 43 23.81 5.98 -2.80
C ASN A 43 23.76 7.47 -2.41
N LEU A 44 24.90 8.15 -2.47
CA LEU A 44 25.04 9.57 -2.12
C LEU A 44 24.28 10.50 -3.06
N ILE A 45 24.12 10.13 -4.33
CA ILE A 45 23.38 10.95 -5.30
C ILE A 45 21.92 11.01 -4.88
N LEU A 46 21.28 9.84 -4.72
CA LEU A 46 19.90 9.75 -4.23
C LEU A 46 19.74 10.45 -2.87
N TYR A 47 20.68 10.23 -1.95
CA TYR A 47 20.63 10.85 -0.62
C TYR A 47 20.65 12.38 -0.66
N ASN A 48 21.47 12.97 -1.53
CA ASN A 48 21.52 14.41 -1.71
C ASN A 48 20.21 14.94 -2.31
N LYS A 49 19.65 14.27 -3.33
CA LYS A 49 18.34 14.61 -3.90
C LYS A 49 17.24 14.64 -2.83
N LEU A 50 17.20 13.61 -1.97
CA LEU A 50 16.22 13.50 -0.87
C LEU A 50 16.36 14.63 0.16
N LYS A 51 17.58 15.16 0.37
CA LYS A 51 17.84 16.25 1.32
C LYS A 51 17.33 17.60 0.84
N GLU A 52 17.24 17.82 -0.47
CA GLU A 52 16.75 19.08 -1.06
C GLU A 52 15.31 19.39 -0.60
N ALA A 53 14.49 18.37 -0.41
CA ALA A 53 13.09 18.49 -0.02
C ALA A 53 12.73 17.69 1.25
N ILE A 54 13.62 17.64 2.24
CA ILE A 54 13.45 16.83 3.48
C ILE A 54 12.17 17.12 4.28
N HIS A 55 11.60 18.31 4.12
CA HIS A 55 10.38 18.76 4.79
C HIS A 55 9.11 18.20 4.15
N LEU A 56 9.19 17.63 2.94
CA LEU A 56 8.09 17.00 2.22
C LEU A 56 8.11 15.48 2.38
N SER A 57 6.92 14.88 2.38
CA SER A 57 6.77 13.43 2.26
C SER A 57 7.34 12.98 0.91
N ILE A 58 7.92 11.79 0.83
CA ILE A 58 8.52 11.25 -0.40
C ILE A 58 7.52 11.27 -1.56
N VAL A 59 6.25 10.93 -1.29
CA VAL A 59 5.19 10.90 -2.31
C VAL A 59 4.67 12.28 -2.72
N ASP A 60 5.13 13.35 -2.05
CA ASP A 60 4.86 14.75 -2.42
C ASP A 60 6.08 15.42 -3.08
N GLN A 61 7.16 14.68 -3.30
CA GLN A 61 8.34 15.13 -4.04
C GLN A 61 8.27 14.68 -5.50
N GLU A 62 9.17 15.20 -6.33
CA GLU A 62 9.30 14.80 -7.74
C GLU A 62 9.87 13.38 -7.86
N LEU A 63 8.99 12.37 -7.88
CA LEU A 63 9.37 10.96 -7.85
C LEU A 63 10.25 10.55 -9.04
N GLU A 64 10.03 11.13 -10.22
CA GLU A 64 10.84 10.85 -11.41
C GLU A 64 12.27 11.38 -11.25
N TYR A 65 12.42 12.58 -10.65
CA TYR A 65 13.73 13.13 -10.31
C TYR A 65 14.45 12.28 -9.25
N LEU A 66 13.74 11.82 -8.22
CA LEU A 66 14.31 10.95 -7.20
C LEU A 66 14.73 9.59 -7.77
N ALA A 67 13.95 9.03 -8.70
CA ALA A 67 14.20 7.72 -9.29
C ALA A 67 15.24 7.72 -10.42
N GLU A 68 15.59 8.90 -10.96
CA GLU A 68 16.54 9.04 -12.05
C GLU A 68 17.89 8.38 -11.72
N GLY A 69 18.32 7.46 -12.58
CA GLY A 69 19.59 6.73 -12.48
C GLY A 69 19.57 5.54 -11.53
N LEU A 70 18.42 5.21 -10.93
CA LEU A 70 18.27 3.98 -10.14
C LEU A 70 18.02 2.78 -11.06
N GLU A 71 18.70 1.68 -10.76
CA GLU A 71 18.54 0.40 -11.44
C GLU A 71 18.01 -0.65 -10.46
N GLY A 72 17.18 -1.56 -10.95
CA GLY A 72 16.59 -2.60 -10.12
C GLY A 72 15.82 -3.65 -10.92
N ARG A 73 15.13 -4.54 -10.22
CA ARG A 73 14.40 -5.68 -10.81
C ARG A 73 13.07 -5.31 -11.47
N SER A 74 12.60 -4.08 -11.30
CA SER A 74 11.32 -3.59 -11.81
C SER A 74 11.54 -2.57 -12.93
N SER A 75 10.67 -2.58 -13.94
CA SER A 75 10.62 -1.52 -14.95
C SER A 75 9.88 -0.27 -14.49
N ASN A 76 9.26 -0.29 -13.30
CA ASN A 76 8.62 0.87 -12.71
C ASN A 76 9.64 1.65 -11.87
N PRO A 77 10.00 2.89 -12.26
CA PRO A 77 11.02 3.68 -11.55
C PRO A 77 10.62 4.00 -10.11
N VAL A 78 9.33 4.20 -9.84
CA VAL A 78 8.83 4.45 -8.47
C VAL A 78 8.99 3.18 -7.61
N ALA A 79 8.76 2.00 -8.18
CA ALA A 79 8.98 0.75 -7.46
C ALA A 79 10.47 0.58 -7.09
N VAL A 80 11.38 0.83 -8.04
CA VAL A 80 12.84 0.77 -7.80
C VAL A 80 13.27 1.80 -6.76
N LEU A 81 12.71 3.00 -6.79
CA LEU A 81 12.92 4.02 -5.77
C LEU A 81 12.52 3.49 -4.39
N PHE A 82 11.29 3.03 -4.21
CA PHE A 82 10.84 2.53 -2.89
C PHE A 82 11.61 1.30 -2.42
N ASP A 83 11.99 0.38 -3.32
CA ASP A 83 12.86 -0.75 -2.99
C ASP A 83 14.22 -0.25 -2.44
N THR A 84 14.81 0.76 -3.10
CA THR A 84 16.08 1.38 -2.68
C THR A 84 15.94 2.10 -1.33
N LEU A 85 14.81 2.75 -1.07
CA LEU A 85 14.56 3.49 0.19
C LEU A 85 14.25 2.57 1.37
N LEU A 86 13.53 1.47 1.16
CA LEU A 86 13.13 0.52 2.20
C LEU A 86 14.21 -0.53 2.47
N HIS A 87 14.92 -0.95 1.43
CA HIS A 87 15.93 -2.01 1.49
C HIS A 87 17.17 -1.64 0.64
N PRO A 88 17.97 -0.65 1.07
CA PRO A 88 19.13 -0.21 0.29
C PRO A 88 20.07 -1.38 -0.03
N GLU A 89 20.48 -1.50 -1.30
CA GLU A 89 21.43 -2.51 -1.80
C GLU A 89 21.06 -3.97 -1.48
N ALA A 90 19.79 -4.26 -1.21
CA ALA A 90 19.36 -5.62 -0.82
C ALA A 90 19.55 -6.66 -1.93
N ASP A 91 19.53 -6.24 -3.19
CA ASP A 91 19.80 -7.12 -4.35
C ASP A 91 21.27 -7.61 -4.38
N PHE A 92 22.18 -6.88 -3.74
CA PHE A 92 23.58 -7.29 -3.53
C PHE A 92 23.79 -8.02 -2.21
N GLY A 93 22.72 -8.28 -1.45
CA GLY A 93 22.76 -9.02 -0.19
C GLY A 93 23.12 -8.19 1.04
N PHE A 94 23.19 -6.86 0.92
CA PHE A 94 23.38 -5.99 2.08
C PHE A 94 22.10 -5.91 2.93
N LYS A 95 22.27 -5.60 4.22
CA LYS A 95 21.20 -5.51 5.22
C LYS A 95 21.16 -4.13 5.87
N TYR A 96 21.16 -3.08 5.05
CA TYR A 96 21.01 -1.70 5.54
C TYR A 96 19.60 -1.48 6.13
N PRO A 97 19.46 -0.59 7.13
CA PRO A 97 18.14 -0.22 7.65
C PRO A 97 17.35 0.57 6.60
N PRO A 98 16.00 0.54 6.66
CA PRO A 98 15.18 1.44 5.86
C PRO A 98 15.50 2.90 6.21
N ILE A 99 15.53 3.77 5.20
CA ILE A 99 15.78 5.21 5.40
C ILE A 99 14.49 6.02 5.54
N LEU A 100 13.34 5.36 5.52
CA LEU A 100 12.03 5.99 5.65
C LEU A 100 11.48 5.87 7.07
N GLN A 101 10.92 6.98 7.55
CA GLN A 101 10.03 7.02 8.71
C GLN A 101 8.59 7.26 8.23
N TRP A 102 7.63 6.56 8.80
CA TRP A 102 6.21 6.73 8.49
C TRP A 102 5.56 7.64 9.52
N LYS A 103 5.01 8.77 9.09
CA LYS A 103 4.34 9.75 9.95
C LYS A 103 2.84 9.71 9.72
N PHE A 104 2.07 9.79 10.81
CA PHE A 104 0.61 9.88 10.73
C PHE A 104 0.18 11.34 10.60
N GLU A 105 -0.57 11.63 9.54
CA GLU A 105 -1.05 12.96 9.16
C GLU A 105 -2.58 12.92 8.99
N PRO A 106 -3.34 13.32 10.03
CA PRO A 106 -4.80 13.19 10.01
C PRO A 106 -5.49 13.90 8.83
N HIS A 107 -4.91 15.01 8.37
CA HIS A 107 -5.44 15.82 7.28
C HIS A 107 -5.26 15.17 5.90
N GLN A 108 -4.41 14.14 5.78
CA GLN A 108 -4.23 13.33 4.58
C GLN A 108 -5.15 12.09 4.58
N CYS A 109 -5.99 11.89 5.60
CA CYS A 109 -6.93 10.77 5.62
C CYS A 109 -8.00 10.93 4.55
N ILE A 110 -8.09 9.94 3.65
CA ILE A 110 -9.14 9.84 2.63
C ILE A 110 -10.06 8.67 3.01
N PRO A 111 -11.38 8.90 3.21
CA PRO A 111 -12.33 7.82 3.48
C PRO A 111 -12.30 6.77 2.36
N HIS A 112 -12.16 5.50 2.71
CA HIS A 112 -12.06 4.43 1.71
C HIS A 112 -12.53 3.10 2.26
N ILE A 113 -12.75 2.15 1.35
CA ILE A 113 -13.06 0.77 1.71
C ILE A 113 -12.23 -0.22 0.88
N VAL A 114 -11.77 -1.27 1.53
CA VAL A 114 -11.02 -2.38 0.93
C VAL A 114 -11.90 -3.61 0.92
N LEU A 115 -12.14 -4.15 -0.26
CA LEU A 115 -13.03 -5.26 -0.50
C LEU A 115 -12.20 -6.49 -0.88
N GLY A 116 -12.45 -7.62 -0.24
CA GLY A 116 -11.73 -8.85 -0.54
C GLY A 116 -12.53 -10.11 -0.29
N LYS A 117 -12.26 -11.15 -1.09
CA LYS A 117 -12.95 -12.45 -1.03
C LYS A 117 -12.69 -13.22 0.28
N GLY A 118 -11.61 -12.90 0.99
CA GLY A 118 -11.21 -13.56 2.22
C GLY A 118 -10.58 -12.57 3.20
N PRO A 119 -9.79 -13.05 4.18
CA PRO A 119 -9.10 -12.18 5.14
C PRO A 119 -7.97 -11.36 4.50
N PRO A 120 -7.50 -10.27 5.16
CA PRO A 120 -6.38 -9.47 4.67
C PRO A 120 -5.13 -10.33 4.43
N GLY A 121 -4.48 -10.09 3.31
CA GLY A 121 -3.41 -10.92 2.76
C GLY A 121 -3.80 -11.54 1.42
N GLY A 122 -5.08 -11.58 1.06
CA GLY A 122 -5.54 -11.98 -0.27
C GLY A 122 -5.05 -13.39 -0.67
N ALA A 123 -4.38 -13.48 -1.83
CA ALA A 123 -3.95 -14.76 -2.41
C ALA A 123 -3.00 -15.58 -1.50
N TRP A 124 -2.31 -14.94 -0.55
CA TRP A 124 -1.43 -15.63 0.40
C TRP A 124 -2.15 -16.67 1.26
N HIS A 125 -3.46 -16.51 1.48
CA HIS A 125 -4.30 -17.51 2.19
C HIS A 125 -4.63 -18.75 1.36
N SER A 126 -4.39 -18.72 0.04
CA SER A 126 -4.70 -19.80 -0.89
C SER A 126 -3.45 -20.49 -1.44
N MET A 127 -2.26 -20.06 -1.03
CA MET A 127 -0.99 -20.68 -1.40
C MET A 127 -0.74 -21.95 -0.58
N GLU A 128 -0.10 -22.94 -1.20
CA GLU A 128 0.21 -24.22 -0.54
C GLU A 128 1.19 -24.03 0.63
N GLY A 129 0.82 -24.52 1.82
CA GLY A 129 1.54 -24.26 3.06
C GLY A 129 2.86 -25.03 3.24
N SER A 130 3.22 -25.92 2.30
CA SER A 130 4.45 -26.73 2.36
C SER A 130 5.64 -26.07 1.65
N ILE A 131 5.38 -25.03 0.83
CA ILE A 131 6.37 -24.38 -0.03
C ILE A 131 6.81 -23.06 0.61
N LEU A 132 8.11 -22.83 0.73
CA LEU A 132 8.65 -21.54 1.18
C LEU A 132 8.53 -20.48 0.09
N THR A 133 8.48 -19.20 0.50
CA THR A 133 8.58 -18.07 -0.43
C THR A 133 9.86 -18.17 -1.28
N ILE A 134 9.75 -17.83 -2.56
CA ILE A 134 10.92 -17.72 -3.44
C ILE A 134 11.80 -16.55 -2.98
N SER A 135 11.15 -15.43 -2.64
CA SER A 135 11.78 -14.21 -2.11
C SER A 135 12.01 -14.29 -0.60
N PHE A 136 12.85 -13.40 -0.09
CA PHE A 136 13.08 -13.24 1.35
C PHE A 136 11.85 -12.65 2.05
N GLY A 137 11.60 -13.09 3.29
CA GLY A 137 10.48 -12.63 4.11
C GLY A 137 10.54 -11.14 4.43
N ASN A 138 11.74 -10.57 4.57
CA ASN A 138 11.91 -9.13 4.78
C ASN A 138 11.38 -8.30 3.60
N TRP A 139 11.39 -8.85 2.38
CA TRP A 139 10.83 -8.15 1.20
C TRP A 139 9.30 -8.25 1.13
N MET A 140 8.68 -9.04 2.01
CA MET A 140 7.23 -9.21 2.11
C MET A 140 6.62 -8.32 3.19
N GLU A 141 7.40 -7.41 3.78
CA GLU A 141 6.89 -6.53 4.83
C GLU A 141 6.10 -5.35 4.26
N LEU A 142 5.24 -4.79 5.10
CA LEU A 142 4.41 -3.63 4.80
C LEU A 142 4.97 -2.38 5.50
N PRO A 143 4.67 -1.19 4.95
CA PRO A 143 5.05 0.10 5.51
C PRO A 143 4.93 0.21 7.04
N GLY A 144 6.00 0.67 7.70
CA GLY A 144 5.95 1.02 9.12
C GLY A 144 5.92 -0.16 10.10
N TYR A 145 5.99 -1.42 9.65
CA TYR A 145 6.10 -2.55 10.56
C TYR A 145 6.88 -3.72 9.95
N ALA A 146 8.12 -3.91 10.39
CA ALA A 146 8.99 -4.90 9.79
C ALA A 146 8.51 -6.34 10.05
N PHE A 147 8.68 -7.22 9.06
CA PHE A 147 8.27 -8.62 9.19
C PHE A 147 9.06 -9.35 10.28
N LYS A 148 10.37 -9.05 10.38
CA LYS A 148 11.25 -9.60 11.42
C LYS A 148 10.76 -9.30 12.83
N ASP A 149 10.25 -8.08 13.07
CA ASP A 149 9.79 -7.64 14.38
C ASP A 149 8.52 -8.42 14.75
N TRP A 150 7.61 -8.58 13.79
CA TRP A 150 6.44 -9.44 13.95
C TRP A 150 6.82 -10.89 14.27
N ALA A 151 7.74 -11.48 13.52
CA ALA A 151 8.13 -12.87 13.73
C ALA A 151 8.83 -13.10 15.09
N ALA A 152 9.62 -12.13 15.55
CA ALA A 152 10.25 -12.17 16.87
C ALA A 152 9.21 -12.24 18.00
N THR A 153 8.09 -11.50 17.89
CA THR A 153 6.98 -11.58 18.88
C THR A 153 6.35 -12.96 18.97
N LYS A 154 6.49 -13.79 17.92
CA LYS A 154 5.99 -15.17 17.88
C LYS A 154 7.01 -16.21 18.36
N ARG A 155 8.14 -15.77 18.95
CA ARG A 155 9.24 -16.62 19.44
C ARG A 155 9.80 -17.57 18.36
N ARG A 156 9.76 -17.15 17.10
CA ARG A 156 10.37 -17.91 16.01
C ARG A 156 11.83 -17.49 15.86
N ASN A 157 12.74 -18.47 15.99
CA ASN A 157 14.09 -18.32 15.49
C ASN A 157 14.03 -18.41 13.96
N ILE A 158 13.98 -17.27 13.28
CA ILE A 158 14.17 -17.21 11.83
C ILE A 158 15.60 -17.66 11.54
N LYS A 159 15.81 -18.96 11.31
CA LYS A 159 17.08 -19.50 10.82
C LYS A 159 17.20 -19.38 9.29
N CYS A 160 16.08 -19.18 8.60
CA CYS A 160 15.99 -19.07 7.15
C CYS A 160 15.37 -17.73 6.77
N ASP A 161 16.00 -16.97 5.87
CA ASP A 161 15.48 -15.68 5.42
C ASP A 161 14.16 -15.82 4.59
N ARG A 162 13.76 -17.06 4.24
CA ARG A 162 12.49 -17.37 3.54
C ARG A 162 11.44 -17.88 4.53
N VAL A 163 10.18 -17.62 4.21
CA VAL A 163 9.05 -17.81 5.14
C VAL A 163 7.95 -18.62 4.47
N LEU A 164 7.06 -19.23 5.26
CA LEU A 164 5.91 -19.93 4.70
C LEU A 164 4.83 -18.92 4.27
N PRO A 165 4.05 -19.18 3.20
CA PRO A 165 2.93 -18.34 2.78
C PRO A 165 1.93 -18.07 3.91
N GLU A 166 1.68 -19.06 4.78
CA GLU A 166 0.82 -18.92 5.95
C GLU A 166 1.35 -17.86 6.93
N GLU A 167 2.68 -17.76 7.10
CA GLU A 167 3.28 -16.75 7.97
C GLU A 167 3.08 -15.35 7.39
N VAL A 168 3.27 -15.21 6.08
CA VAL A 168 3.03 -13.96 5.35
C VAL A 168 1.56 -13.55 5.45
N ALA A 169 0.63 -14.49 5.26
CA ALA A 169 -0.80 -14.26 5.40
C ALA A 169 -1.18 -13.82 6.83
N ASN A 170 -0.62 -14.47 7.84
CA ASN A 170 -0.82 -14.13 9.26
C ASN A 170 -0.22 -12.76 9.61
N TYR A 171 0.93 -12.42 9.04
CA TYR A 171 1.55 -11.11 9.17
C TYR A 171 0.63 -10.02 8.62
N TYR A 172 0.12 -10.15 7.39
CA TYR A 172 -0.78 -9.15 6.80
C TYR A 172 -2.10 -8.99 7.56
N LYS A 173 -2.69 -10.09 8.01
CA LYS A 173 -3.88 -10.05 8.87
C LYS A 173 -3.61 -9.31 10.18
N HIS A 174 -2.46 -9.55 10.80
CA HIS A 174 -2.07 -8.88 12.03
C HIS A 174 -1.73 -7.40 11.80
N TYR A 175 -1.06 -7.08 10.69
CA TYR A 175 -0.72 -5.72 10.28
C TYR A 175 -1.96 -4.81 10.23
N VAL A 176 -3.02 -5.26 9.54
CA VAL A 176 -4.29 -4.51 9.44
C VAL A 176 -4.90 -4.23 10.82
N LYS A 177 -4.73 -5.14 11.78
CA LYS A 177 -5.18 -4.97 13.16
C LYS A 177 -4.35 -3.93 13.92
N ILE A 178 -3.03 -4.10 13.95
CA ILE A 178 -2.15 -3.24 14.77
C ILE A 178 -2.06 -1.80 14.22
N MET A 179 -2.21 -1.62 12.91
CA MET A 179 -2.24 -0.31 12.26
C MET A 179 -3.62 0.36 12.34
N GLY A 180 -4.62 -0.27 12.97
CA GLY A 180 -5.96 0.30 13.13
C GLY A 180 -6.76 0.42 11.82
N LEU A 181 -6.43 -0.38 10.81
CA LEU A 181 -7.01 -0.28 9.46
C LEU A 181 -8.32 -1.08 9.33
N GLN A 182 -8.63 -1.99 10.26
CA GLN A 182 -9.75 -2.94 10.17
C GLN A 182 -11.09 -2.31 9.80
N LYS A 183 -11.36 -1.07 10.26
CA LYS A 183 -12.60 -0.33 9.95
C LYS A 183 -12.84 -0.18 8.45
N ASN A 184 -11.77 -0.08 7.66
CA ASN A 184 -11.80 0.11 6.21
C ASN A 184 -11.94 -1.22 5.45
N PHE A 185 -11.83 -2.38 6.10
CA PHE A 185 -11.83 -3.68 5.42
C PHE A 185 -13.22 -4.34 5.47
N ARG A 186 -13.64 -4.92 4.35
CA ARG A 186 -14.77 -5.84 4.24
C ARG A 186 -14.28 -7.14 3.64
N GLU A 187 -14.21 -8.14 4.49
CA GLU A 187 -13.87 -9.52 4.13
C GLU A 187 -15.07 -10.22 3.51
N ASN A 188 -14.85 -11.39 2.88
CA ASN A 188 -15.88 -12.23 2.27
C ASN A 188 -16.76 -11.50 1.24
N THR A 189 -16.20 -10.50 0.57
CA THR A 189 -16.91 -9.70 -0.42
C THR A 189 -16.52 -10.11 -1.83
N TYR A 190 -17.53 -10.38 -2.66
CA TYR A 190 -17.38 -10.66 -4.08
C TYR A 190 -17.93 -9.50 -4.92
N ILE A 191 -17.05 -8.91 -5.74
CA ILE A 191 -17.45 -7.90 -6.72
C ILE A 191 -17.90 -8.61 -7.99
N THR A 192 -19.14 -8.35 -8.40
CA THR A 192 -19.74 -8.96 -9.59
C THR A 192 -19.78 -8.01 -10.78
N SER A 193 -19.81 -6.70 -10.52
CA SER A 193 -19.81 -5.67 -11.56
C SER A 193 -19.22 -4.37 -11.02
N VAL A 194 -18.50 -3.67 -11.90
CA VAL A 194 -18.04 -2.29 -11.70
C VAL A 194 -18.50 -1.51 -12.92
N SER A 195 -19.30 -0.48 -12.71
CA SER A 195 -19.81 0.36 -13.79
C SER A 195 -19.57 1.82 -13.49
N LYS A 196 -19.15 2.58 -14.51
CA LYS A 196 -19.14 4.04 -14.44
C LYS A 196 -20.58 4.52 -14.35
N PHE A 197 -20.87 5.36 -13.35
CA PHE A 197 -22.16 6.01 -13.25
C PHE A 197 -22.07 7.40 -13.89
N TYR A 198 -22.71 7.58 -15.04
CA TYR A 198 -22.89 8.90 -15.64
C TYR A 198 -24.12 9.52 -14.99
N ARG A 199 -23.95 10.67 -14.33
CA ARG A 199 -25.10 11.50 -13.95
C ARG A 199 -25.53 12.25 -15.21
N ASP A 200 -26.77 12.05 -15.67
CA ASP A 200 -27.37 12.88 -16.72
C ASP A 200 -27.61 14.30 -16.18
N GLN A 201 -26.56 15.12 -16.18
CA GLN A 201 -26.63 16.58 -16.09
C GLN A 201 -25.53 17.14 -16.98
N ASP A 202 -25.78 17.20 -18.29
CA ASP A 202 -25.13 18.10 -19.25
C ASP A 202 -25.96 18.17 -20.57
N CYS A 203 -27.29 18.13 -20.45
CA CYS A 203 -28.20 18.52 -21.52
C CYS A 203 -28.95 19.77 -21.07
N GLU A 204 -28.26 20.93 -21.08
CA GLU A 204 -28.76 22.17 -21.68
C GLU A 204 -27.77 23.34 -21.45
N SER A 205 -27.45 24.01 -22.56
CA SER A 205 -26.71 25.27 -22.74
C SER A 205 -25.17 25.21 -22.87
N GLU A 206 -24.72 25.52 -24.09
CA GLU A 206 -23.33 25.73 -24.50
C GLU A 206 -22.67 26.91 -23.75
N SER A 207 -21.46 26.69 -23.20
CA SER A 207 -20.30 27.59 -23.38
C SER A 207 -19.00 26.89 -22.92
N PRO A 208 -17.83 27.23 -23.48
CA PRO A 208 -16.60 26.44 -23.29
C PRO A 208 -15.76 26.90 -22.10
N LEU A 209 -15.05 25.93 -21.51
CA LEU A 209 -13.95 26.01 -20.52
C LEU A 209 -14.34 25.90 -19.04
N GLN A 210 -14.18 24.69 -18.48
CA GLN A 210 -13.28 24.39 -17.36
C GLN A 210 -13.25 22.86 -17.17
N ILE A 211 -12.09 22.23 -17.41
CA ILE A 211 -11.89 20.83 -17.04
C ILE A 211 -11.59 20.83 -15.54
N GLU A 212 -12.64 20.74 -14.73
CA GLU A 212 -12.51 20.28 -13.35
C GLU A 212 -12.58 18.75 -13.35
N GLU A 213 -11.54 18.10 -12.82
CA GLU A 213 -11.54 16.67 -12.48
C GLU A 213 -12.54 16.43 -11.34
N GLN A 214 -13.83 16.39 -11.65
CA GLN A 214 -14.85 15.95 -10.70
C GLN A 214 -14.79 14.43 -10.59
N ALA A 215 -14.57 13.95 -9.36
CA ALA A 215 -14.56 12.54 -9.03
C ALA A 215 -15.90 11.89 -9.43
N ILE A 216 -15.84 11.03 -10.46
CA ILE A 216 -17.01 10.34 -11.00
C ILE A 216 -17.42 9.24 -10.01
N PRO A 217 -18.68 9.22 -9.54
CA PRO A 217 -19.13 8.14 -8.66
C PRO A 217 -19.10 6.80 -9.41
N ILE A 218 -18.53 5.78 -8.75
CA ILE A 218 -18.51 4.40 -9.25
C ILE A 218 -19.61 3.64 -8.51
N ASP A 219 -20.51 3.00 -9.26
CA ASP A 219 -21.48 2.07 -8.68
C ASP A 219 -20.86 0.65 -8.63
N ILE A 220 -20.92 0.02 -7.46
CA ILE A 220 -20.35 -1.29 -7.19
C ILE A 220 -21.44 -2.18 -6.59
N LYS A 221 -21.87 -3.17 -7.36
CA LYS A 221 -22.82 -4.18 -6.87
C LYS A 221 -22.05 -5.25 -6.09
N MET A 222 -22.47 -5.44 -4.83
CA MET A 222 -21.86 -6.37 -3.88
C MET A 222 -22.89 -7.40 -3.40
N HIS A 223 -22.45 -8.63 -3.15
CA HIS A 223 -23.19 -9.60 -2.33
C HIS A 223 -22.35 -9.95 -1.10
N VAL A 224 -23.02 -10.02 0.05
CA VAL A 224 -22.49 -10.42 1.36
C VAL A 224 -22.87 -11.85 1.63
#